data_AF-A0A1F2UL88-F1
#
_entry.id   AF-A0A1F2UL88-F1
#
_cell.length_a   1.000
_cell.length_b   1.000
_cell.length_c   1.000
_cell.angle_alpha   90.00
_cell.angle_beta   90.00
_cell.angle_gamma   90.00
#
_symmetry.space_group_name_H-M   'P 1'
#
loop_
_entity.id
_entity.type
_entity.pdbx_description
1 polymer ?
#
loop_
_entity_poly.entity_id
_entity_poly.type
_entity_poly.pdbx_seq_one_letter_code
_entity_poly.pdbx_strand_id
1 'polypeptide(L)'
;ILDEGVRADGRGTTDIRPILIRAGALPRPHGSGLFTRGQTQVLSVVTLGTVREEQMIDGLGVEDSKRFMHHYNFPPFCTGEIGFMRGPKRRDIGHGALAERSIFPVIPKEDAFPYTIRIVSEVLESNGSSSMASVCGSTIALMDAGVKIKAPVAGIAMGLIKEGDEVAVITDILGLEDALGDMDFKVAGTAAGITALQMDMKVAGVGGEVLAIALEQARQARLYIIDRILEVLPAPRAELSKYAPRIMTVKIPQDKIGDLIGPKGKNIRAIIEEVGSNLVTIDIEEDGTVFIAATDGAAGDRARELVELITREAKIGEQFMGTVTKTTGFGAFVEILPGKEGLVHISRLTKQRVPTVESVVNVGDKVLVEVVEINDQGKIGLQALNLEYKEPKASQ
;
A
#
# COMPACT_ATOMS: atom_id res chain seq x y z
N ILE A 1 21.76 -31.53 -27.58
CA ILE A 1 20.52 -30.72 -27.58
C ILE A 1 19.81 -30.80 -28.92
N LEU A 2 20.43 -30.41 -30.05
CA LEU A 2 19.78 -30.49 -31.37
C LEU A 2 19.53 -31.94 -31.79
N ASP A 3 20.57 -32.79 -31.77
CA ASP A 3 20.44 -34.20 -32.18
C ASP A 3 19.64 -35.06 -31.19
N GLU A 4 20.07 -35.07 -29.92
CA GLU A 4 19.54 -36.01 -28.92
C GLU A 4 18.36 -35.46 -28.10
N GLY A 5 18.06 -34.16 -28.18
CA GLY A 5 17.04 -33.53 -27.32
C GLY A 5 17.39 -33.46 -25.82
N VAL A 6 18.61 -33.91 -25.44
CA VAL A 6 19.09 -33.94 -24.05
C VAL A 6 19.99 -32.73 -23.74
N ARG A 7 19.78 -32.16 -22.56
CA ARG A 7 20.52 -30.99 -22.01
C ARG A 7 21.67 -31.41 -21.09
N ALA A 8 22.49 -30.43 -20.72
CA ALA A 8 23.69 -30.65 -19.90
C ALA A 8 23.40 -31.27 -18.51
N ASP A 9 22.20 -31.08 -17.97
CA ASP A 9 21.76 -31.65 -16.71
C ASP A 9 20.83 -32.86 -16.87
N GLY A 10 20.75 -33.45 -18.07
CA GLY A 10 19.97 -34.64 -18.39
C GLY A 10 18.48 -34.40 -18.66
N ARG A 11 18.00 -33.16 -18.58
CA ARG A 11 16.61 -32.79 -18.89
C ARG A 11 16.34 -32.77 -20.40
N GLY A 12 15.07 -32.94 -20.76
CA GLY A 12 14.56 -32.58 -22.07
C GLY A 12 14.43 -31.06 -22.26
N THR A 13 14.19 -30.64 -23.50
CA THR A 13 14.09 -29.22 -23.89
C THR A 13 12.90 -28.50 -23.25
N THR A 14 11.84 -29.22 -22.86
CA THR A 14 10.62 -28.65 -22.27
C THR A 14 10.57 -28.72 -20.75
N ASP A 15 11.48 -29.48 -20.13
CA ASP A 15 11.45 -29.77 -18.69
C ASP A 15 11.86 -28.57 -17.82
N ILE A 16 11.15 -28.40 -16.72
CA ILE A 16 11.42 -27.38 -15.70
C ILE A 16 12.15 -28.02 -14.53
N ARG A 17 13.11 -27.32 -13.93
CA ARG A 17 13.80 -27.81 -12.73
C ARG A 17 12.83 -27.98 -11.55
N PRO A 18 13.16 -28.82 -10.55
CA PRO A 18 12.36 -28.96 -9.34
C PRO A 18 12.08 -27.61 -8.67
N ILE A 19 10.84 -27.38 -8.24
CA ILE A 19 10.41 -26.14 -7.60
C ILE A 19 10.10 -26.40 -6.13
N LEU A 20 10.61 -25.53 -5.25
CA LEU A 20 10.26 -25.49 -3.84
C LEU A 20 9.83 -24.07 -3.47
N ILE A 21 8.68 -23.98 -2.80
CA ILE A 21 8.02 -22.72 -2.47
C ILE A 21 7.72 -22.69 -0.97
N ARG A 22 8.01 -21.55 -0.34
CA ARG A 22 7.62 -21.29 1.05
C ARG A 22 7.15 -19.84 1.21
N ALA A 23 5.87 -19.67 1.51
CA ALA A 23 5.31 -18.41 1.99
C ALA A 23 5.63 -18.23 3.48
N GLY A 24 5.71 -16.98 3.97
CA GLY A 24 6.01 -16.70 5.38
C GLY A 24 7.38 -17.24 5.81
N ALA A 25 8.38 -17.17 4.91
CA ALA A 25 9.73 -17.66 5.19
C ALA A 25 10.40 -16.94 6.36
N LEU A 26 10.01 -15.69 6.64
CA LEU A 26 10.52 -14.87 7.74
C LEU A 26 9.41 -14.53 8.75
N PRO A 27 9.73 -14.38 10.05
CA PRO A 27 8.71 -14.24 11.10
C PRO A 27 8.10 -12.85 11.26
N ARG A 28 8.76 -11.79 10.77
CA ARG A 28 8.40 -10.39 11.05
C ARG A 28 8.02 -9.52 9.85
N PRO A 29 8.61 -9.66 8.66
CA PRO A 29 8.24 -8.82 7.52
C PRO A 29 6.74 -8.88 7.21
N HIS A 30 6.21 -7.87 6.51
CA HIS A 30 4.79 -7.83 6.21
C HIS A 30 4.38 -8.99 5.31
N GLY A 31 5.24 -9.40 4.38
CA GLY A 31 5.16 -10.71 3.74
C GLY A 31 6.52 -11.19 3.28
N SER A 32 6.65 -12.50 3.09
CA SER A 32 7.87 -13.11 2.57
C SER A 32 7.59 -14.34 1.73
N GLY A 33 8.38 -14.53 0.67
CA GLY A 33 8.28 -15.64 -0.25
C GLY A 33 9.67 -16.16 -0.62
N LEU A 34 9.95 -17.40 -0.26
CA LEU A 34 11.14 -18.12 -0.72
C LEU A 34 10.73 -18.97 -1.92
N PHE A 35 11.33 -18.69 -3.07
CA PHE A 35 11.13 -19.43 -4.30
C PHE A 35 12.45 -20.06 -4.73
N THR A 36 12.48 -21.38 -4.86
CA THR A 36 13.63 -22.15 -5.34
C THR A 36 13.22 -22.90 -6.60
N ARG A 37 14.02 -22.83 -7.64
CA ARG A 37 13.88 -23.60 -8.88
C ARG A 37 15.23 -24.16 -9.30
N GLY A 38 15.43 -25.46 -9.08
CA GLY A 38 16.75 -26.09 -9.12
C GLY A 38 17.72 -25.36 -8.20
N GLN A 39 18.83 -24.86 -8.77
CA GLN A 39 19.87 -24.10 -8.06
C GLN A 39 19.72 -22.58 -8.25
N THR A 40 18.49 -22.10 -8.41
CA THR A 40 18.17 -20.67 -8.35
C THR A 40 17.19 -20.45 -7.22
N GLN A 41 17.61 -19.72 -6.19
CA GLN A 41 16.83 -19.44 -5.00
C GLN A 41 16.76 -17.94 -4.75
N VAL A 42 15.54 -17.43 -4.56
CA VAL A 42 15.29 -16.02 -4.25
C VAL A 42 14.38 -15.91 -3.05
N LEU A 43 14.80 -15.10 -2.08
CA LEU A 43 14.00 -14.69 -0.93
C LEU A 43 13.47 -13.27 -1.21
N SER A 44 12.18 -13.17 -1.48
CA SER A 44 11.50 -11.89 -1.66
C SER A 44 10.79 -11.48 -0.38
N VAL A 45 10.92 -10.21 0.00
CA VAL A 45 10.35 -9.64 1.21
C VAL A 45 9.54 -8.40 0.86
N VAL A 46 8.29 -8.36 1.30
CA VAL A 46 7.37 -7.23 1.13
C VAL A 46 7.34 -6.39 2.39
N THR A 47 7.49 -5.08 2.20
CA THR A 47 7.24 -4.04 3.20
C THR A 47 6.16 -3.12 2.67
N LEU A 48 5.23 -2.76 3.54
CA LEU A 48 4.09 -1.87 3.27
C LEU A 48 4.31 -0.60 4.08
N GLY A 49 4.27 0.53 3.38
CA GLY A 49 4.44 1.85 3.94
C GLY A 49 3.24 2.75 3.68
N THR A 50 3.30 3.94 4.25
CA THR A 50 2.33 5.02 4.01
C THR A 50 2.58 5.68 2.64
N VAL A 51 1.64 6.49 2.17
CA VAL A 51 1.76 7.23 0.89
C VAL A 51 2.95 8.21 0.92
N ARG A 52 3.35 8.72 2.09
CA ARG A 52 4.56 9.56 2.22
C ARG A 52 5.88 8.83 1.94
N GLU A 53 5.87 7.51 1.99
CA GLU A 53 7.06 6.68 1.76
C GLU A 53 7.26 6.33 0.27
N GLU A 54 6.43 6.89 -0.61
CA GLU A 54 6.67 6.83 -2.04
C GLU A 54 8.03 7.43 -2.41
N GLN A 55 8.71 6.80 -3.36
CA GLN A 55 9.97 7.32 -3.84
C GLN A 55 9.70 8.45 -4.84
N MET A 56 10.08 9.68 -4.48
CA MET A 56 10.12 10.79 -5.43
C MET A 56 11.25 10.56 -6.45
N ILE A 57 10.93 10.74 -7.73
CA ILE A 57 11.83 10.58 -8.86
C ILE A 57 12.06 11.96 -9.49
N ASP A 58 13.18 12.57 -9.13
CA ASP A 58 13.69 13.79 -9.77
C ASP A 58 14.52 13.41 -11.00
N GLY A 59 13.82 13.26 -12.12
CA GLY A 59 14.40 12.92 -13.42
C GLY A 59 14.48 14.12 -14.37
N LEU A 60 14.74 13.87 -15.64
CA LEU A 60 14.69 14.92 -16.68
C LEU A 60 13.26 15.35 -17.06
N GLY A 61 12.25 14.59 -16.62
CA GLY A 61 10.85 14.77 -16.96
C GLY A 61 10.08 15.58 -15.91
N VAL A 62 8.77 15.38 -15.86
CA VAL A 62 7.95 15.85 -14.75
C VAL A 62 8.35 15.08 -13.49
N GLU A 63 8.40 15.75 -12.34
CA GLU A 63 8.55 15.07 -11.05
C GLU A 63 7.47 14.00 -10.92
N ASP A 64 7.90 12.77 -10.68
CA ASP A 64 7.02 11.60 -10.60
C ASP A 64 7.25 10.91 -9.26
N SER A 65 6.26 10.15 -8.78
CA SER A 65 6.37 9.38 -7.55
C SER A 65 6.21 7.89 -7.86
N LYS A 66 6.86 7.07 -7.05
CA LYS A 66 6.86 5.62 -7.22
C LYS A 66 6.31 4.91 -6.00
N ARG A 67 5.02 4.55 -6.10
CA ARG A 67 4.30 3.75 -5.10
C ARG A 67 4.74 2.30 -5.02
N PHE A 68 5.12 1.70 -6.15
CA PHE A 68 5.53 0.31 -6.24
C PHE A 68 7.01 0.21 -6.59
N MET A 69 7.82 -0.23 -5.62
CA MET A 69 9.27 -0.33 -5.74
C MET A 69 9.71 -1.79 -5.68
N HIS A 70 10.49 -2.22 -6.66
CA HIS A 70 11.20 -3.50 -6.59
C HIS A 70 12.71 -3.29 -6.57
N HIS A 71 13.33 -3.76 -5.51
CA HIS A 71 14.78 -3.83 -5.39
C HIS A 71 15.23 -5.28 -5.52
N TYR A 72 16.29 -5.47 -6.29
CA TYR A 72 16.87 -6.77 -6.57
C TYR A 72 18.35 -6.72 -6.20
N ASN A 73 18.80 -7.72 -5.44
CA ASN A 73 20.15 -7.82 -4.95
C ASN A 73 20.77 -9.16 -5.37
N PHE A 74 21.98 -9.10 -5.94
CA PHE A 74 22.74 -10.27 -6.38
C PHE A 74 24.09 -10.34 -5.65
N PRO A 75 24.09 -10.88 -4.41
CA PRO A 75 25.31 -10.96 -3.63
C PRO A 75 26.29 -12.00 -4.22
N PRO A 76 27.62 -11.80 -4.12
CA PRO A 76 28.61 -12.71 -4.74
C PRO A 76 28.49 -14.17 -4.29
N PHE A 77 28.06 -14.41 -3.05
CA PHE A 77 27.92 -15.78 -2.53
C PHE A 77 26.87 -16.60 -3.28
N CYS A 78 25.91 -15.98 -3.98
CA CYS A 78 24.86 -16.72 -4.68
C CYS A 78 25.37 -17.52 -5.89
N THR A 79 26.57 -17.21 -6.37
CA THR A 79 27.31 -18.00 -7.38
C THR A 79 28.54 -18.70 -6.78
N GLY A 80 28.69 -18.69 -5.45
CA GLY A 80 29.86 -19.25 -4.76
C GLY A 80 31.12 -18.40 -4.88
N GLU A 81 30.99 -17.13 -5.30
CA GLU A 81 32.11 -16.21 -5.48
C GLU A 81 32.34 -15.32 -4.25
N ILE A 82 33.53 -14.73 -4.17
CA ILE A 82 33.86 -13.68 -3.20
C ILE A 82 33.92 -12.35 -3.95
N GLY A 83 33.30 -11.32 -3.40
CA GLY A 83 33.32 -9.99 -4.02
C GLY A 83 32.96 -8.89 -3.04
N PHE A 84 33.21 -7.63 -3.45
CA PHE A 84 32.84 -6.47 -2.64
C PHE A 84 31.33 -6.26 -2.62
N MET A 85 30.76 -6.11 -1.42
CA MET A 85 29.37 -5.68 -1.22
C MET A 85 29.29 -4.15 -1.29
N ARG A 86 29.11 -3.62 -2.49
CA ARG A 86 28.88 -2.17 -2.75
C ARG A 86 27.40 -1.93 -3.08
N GLY A 87 27.07 -0.76 -3.63
CA GLY A 87 25.75 -0.50 -4.20
C GLY A 87 25.41 -1.40 -5.41
N PRO A 88 24.13 -1.42 -5.82
CA PRO A 88 23.64 -2.30 -6.88
C PRO A 88 24.31 -2.03 -8.23
N LYS A 89 24.63 -3.09 -8.97
CA LYS A 89 25.18 -3.01 -10.33
C LYS A 89 24.08 -2.66 -11.33
N ARG A 90 24.46 -2.25 -12.55
CA ARG A 90 23.51 -2.02 -13.66
C ARG A 90 22.59 -3.23 -13.91
N ARG A 91 23.13 -4.45 -13.85
CA ARG A 91 22.36 -5.68 -14.05
C ARG A 91 21.35 -5.90 -12.91
N ASP A 92 21.72 -5.54 -11.68
CA ASP A 92 20.84 -5.66 -10.51
C ASP A 92 19.64 -4.72 -10.65
N ILE A 93 19.90 -3.46 -11.02
CA ILE A 93 18.86 -2.48 -11.33
C ILE A 93 17.98 -2.94 -12.52
N GLY A 94 18.59 -3.45 -13.59
CA GLY A 94 17.88 -3.94 -14.77
C GLY A 94 16.96 -5.14 -14.46
N HIS A 95 17.44 -6.09 -13.65
CA HIS A 95 16.65 -7.24 -13.21
C HIS A 95 15.54 -6.82 -12.25
N GLY A 96 15.81 -5.90 -11.32
CA GLY A 96 14.78 -5.32 -10.45
C GLY A 96 13.69 -4.62 -11.25
N ALA A 97 14.06 -3.78 -12.22
CA ALA A 97 13.11 -3.11 -13.10
C ALA A 97 12.28 -4.10 -13.96
N LEU A 98 12.89 -5.18 -14.45
CA LEU A 98 12.16 -6.23 -15.17
C LEU A 98 11.13 -6.91 -14.25
N ALA A 99 11.53 -7.29 -13.04
CA ALA A 99 10.64 -7.91 -12.07
C ALA A 99 9.51 -6.94 -11.67
N GLU A 100 9.83 -5.67 -11.46
CA GLU A 100 8.86 -4.62 -11.17
C GLU A 100 7.81 -4.49 -12.28
N ARG A 101 8.25 -4.33 -13.53
CA ARG A 101 7.35 -4.23 -14.70
C ARG A 101 6.49 -5.47 -14.87
N SER A 102 7.02 -6.64 -14.50
CA SER A 102 6.28 -7.90 -14.56
C SER A 102 5.12 -7.96 -13.56
N ILE A 103 5.28 -7.35 -12.38
CA ILE A 103 4.30 -7.40 -11.29
C ILE A 103 3.35 -6.20 -11.31
N PHE A 104 3.83 -5.01 -11.71
CA PHE A 104 3.05 -3.77 -11.65
C PHE A 104 1.62 -3.86 -12.24
N PRO A 105 1.36 -4.53 -13.38
CA PRO A 105 -0.01 -4.62 -13.94
C PRO A 105 -1.06 -5.28 -13.02
N VAL A 106 -0.62 -6.15 -12.11
CA VAL A 106 -1.49 -6.86 -11.15
C VAL A 106 -1.59 -6.19 -9.79
N ILE A 107 -0.79 -5.14 -9.53
CA ILE A 107 -0.85 -4.38 -8.28
C ILE A 107 -2.19 -3.64 -8.20
N PRO A 108 -2.88 -3.69 -7.04
CA PRO A 108 -4.09 -2.92 -6.85
C PRO A 108 -3.81 -1.42 -6.96
N LYS A 109 -4.79 -0.69 -7.51
CA LYS A 109 -4.78 0.77 -7.55
C LYS A 109 -4.77 1.33 -6.12
N GLU A 110 -4.33 2.57 -6.00
CA GLU A 110 -4.14 3.25 -4.72
C GLU A 110 -5.46 3.44 -3.95
N ASP A 111 -6.54 3.79 -4.65
CA ASP A 111 -7.89 3.90 -4.10
C ASP A 111 -8.35 2.63 -3.36
N ALA A 112 -8.03 1.47 -3.90
CA ALA A 112 -8.36 0.17 -3.30
C ALA A 112 -7.31 -0.33 -2.30
N PHE A 113 -6.08 0.17 -2.38
CA PHE A 113 -4.96 -0.29 -1.56
C PHE A 113 -3.96 0.86 -1.31
N PRO A 114 -4.23 1.77 -0.38
CA PRO A 114 -3.50 3.03 -0.23
C PRO A 114 -2.14 2.87 0.47
N TYR A 115 -1.36 1.87 0.07
CA TYR A 115 -0.04 1.56 0.61
C TYR A 115 1.03 1.78 -0.44
N THR A 116 2.16 2.32 0.00
CA THR A 116 3.43 2.17 -0.71
C THR A 116 3.91 0.74 -0.53
N ILE A 117 4.34 0.10 -1.61
CA ILE A 117 4.77 -1.30 -1.61
C ILE A 117 6.23 -1.34 -2.02
N ARG A 118 7.08 -1.82 -1.10
CA ARG A 118 8.48 -2.10 -1.38
C ARG A 118 8.72 -3.59 -1.33
N ILE A 119 9.30 -4.12 -2.39
CA ILE A 119 9.78 -5.51 -2.45
C ILE A 119 11.29 -5.50 -2.54
N VAL A 120 11.94 -6.33 -1.72
CA VAL A 120 13.37 -6.63 -1.88
C VAL A 120 13.51 -8.11 -2.18
N SER A 121 14.12 -8.44 -3.31
CA SER A 121 14.45 -9.80 -3.71
C SER A 121 15.94 -10.05 -3.55
N GLU A 122 16.29 -10.87 -2.58
CA GLU A 122 17.65 -11.32 -2.28
C GLU A 122 17.90 -12.65 -2.99
N VAL A 123 18.82 -12.67 -3.94
CA VAL A 123 19.21 -13.91 -4.61
C VAL A 123 20.17 -14.68 -3.72
N LEU A 124 19.76 -15.87 -3.28
CA LEU A 124 20.54 -16.73 -2.38
C LEU A 124 21.36 -17.75 -3.15
N GLU A 125 20.84 -18.22 -4.29
CA GLU A 125 21.52 -19.12 -5.23
C GLU A 125 21.15 -18.71 -6.66
N SER A 126 22.08 -18.80 -7.61
CA SER A 126 21.81 -18.48 -9.01
C SER A 126 22.53 -19.41 -9.98
N ASN A 127 21.75 -20.27 -10.64
CA ASN A 127 22.19 -21.06 -11.80
C ASN A 127 21.18 -20.96 -12.96
N GLY A 128 20.41 -19.88 -13.04
CA GLY A 128 19.45 -19.66 -14.12
C GLY A 128 18.38 -18.67 -13.74
N SER A 129 18.31 -17.56 -14.47
CA SER A 129 17.32 -16.47 -14.37
C SER A 129 16.73 -16.23 -12.96
N SER A 130 17.58 -15.73 -12.09
CA SER A 130 17.20 -15.18 -10.78
C SER A 130 16.19 -14.03 -10.88
N SER A 131 16.14 -13.31 -12.01
CA SER A 131 15.13 -12.27 -12.24
C SER A 131 13.71 -12.85 -12.34
N MET A 132 13.53 -13.99 -13.03
CA MET A 132 12.23 -14.67 -13.09
C MET A 132 11.87 -15.36 -11.78
N ALA A 133 12.86 -15.92 -11.07
CA ALA A 133 12.65 -16.39 -9.71
C ALA A 133 12.23 -15.25 -8.75
N SER A 134 12.74 -14.02 -8.97
CA SER A 134 12.32 -12.83 -8.20
C SER A 134 10.88 -12.45 -8.48
N VAL A 135 10.39 -12.58 -9.71
CA VAL A 135 8.95 -12.38 -10.02
C VAL A 135 8.11 -13.37 -9.23
N CYS A 136 8.45 -14.67 -9.29
CA CYS A 136 7.72 -15.71 -8.57
C CYS A 136 7.76 -15.50 -7.04
N GLY A 137 8.94 -15.24 -6.48
CA GLY A 137 9.12 -14.94 -5.05
C GLY A 137 8.33 -13.70 -4.62
N SER A 138 8.32 -12.65 -5.44
CA SER A 138 7.57 -11.41 -5.19
C SER A 138 6.06 -11.65 -5.18
N THR A 139 5.55 -12.44 -6.13
CA THR A 139 4.13 -12.85 -6.14
C THR A 139 3.76 -13.57 -4.85
N ILE A 140 4.57 -14.54 -4.41
CA ILE A 140 4.34 -15.25 -3.14
C ILE A 140 4.37 -14.29 -1.96
N ALA A 141 5.37 -13.41 -1.89
CA ALA A 141 5.53 -12.45 -0.80
C ALA A 141 4.38 -11.42 -0.73
N LEU A 142 3.86 -10.97 -1.87
CA LEU A 142 2.70 -10.07 -1.94
C LEU A 142 1.42 -10.77 -1.45
N MET A 143 1.19 -12.00 -1.91
CA MET A 143 0.06 -12.80 -1.48
C MET A 143 0.16 -13.12 0.02
N ASP A 144 1.36 -13.44 0.51
CA ASP A 144 1.65 -13.67 1.93
C ASP A 144 1.42 -12.41 2.78
N ALA A 145 1.74 -11.23 2.24
CA ALA A 145 1.47 -9.95 2.90
C ALA A 145 -0.02 -9.56 2.96
N GLY A 146 -0.89 -10.30 2.26
CA GLY A 146 -2.31 -9.98 2.14
C GLY A 146 -2.64 -8.93 1.08
N VAL A 147 -1.66 -8.57 0.22
CA VAL A 147 -1.90 -7.64 -0.90
C VAL A 147 -2.81 -8.32 -1.92
N LYS A 148 -3.95 -7.69 -2.20
CA LYS A 148 -4.97 -8.21 -3.13
C LYS A 148 -4.57 -7.96 -4.59
N ILE A 149 -3.51 -8.62 -5.04
CA ILE A 149 -3.10 -8.61 -6.44
C ILE A 149 -4.21 -9.22 -7.32
N LYS A 150 -4.38 -8.70 -8.54
CA LYS A 150 -5.45 -9.13 -9.46
C LYS A 150 -5.35 -10.61 -9.84
N ALA A 151 -4.12 -11.11 -10.00
CA ALA A 151 -3.82 -12.50 -10.28
C ALA A 151 -2.34 -12.80 -9.94
N PRO A 152 -1.99 -14.06 -9.60
CA PRO A 152 -0.60 -14.47 -9.46
C PRO A 152 0.17 -14.32 -10.78
N VAL A 153 1.43 -13.88 -10.67
CA VAL A 153 2.36 -13.74 -11.80
C VAL A 153 3.51 -14.71 -11.60
N ALA A 154 3.88 -15.43 -12.67
CA ALA A 154 5.10 -16.23 -12.70
C ALA A 154 5.98 -15.81 -13.87
N GLY A 155 7.27 -16.09 -13.73
CA GLY A 155 8.28 -15.85 -14.75
C GLY A 155 9.01 -17.13 -15.16
N ILE A 156 9.35 -17.24 -16.42
CA ILE A 156 10.21 -18.30 -16.96
C ILE A 156 11.28 -17.70 -17.86
N ALA A 157 12.49 -18.29 -17.81
CA ALA A 157 13.54 -18.00 -18.77
C ALA A 157 13.63 -19.13 -19.78
N MET A 158 13.73 -18.72 -21.02
CA MET A 158 13.74 -19.55 -22.19
C MET A 158 15.03 -19.27 -22.96
N GLY A 159 15.55 -20.28 -23.63
CA GLY A 159 16.67 -20.14 -24.53
C GLY A 159 16.35 -20.76 -25.88
N LEU A 160 17.23 -20.47 -26.83
CA LEU A 160 17.18 -21.03 -28.16
C LEU A 160 18.60 -21.35 -28.61
N ILE A 161 18.77 -22.52 -29.22
CA ILE A 161 19.99 -22.93 -29.89
C ILE A 161 19.65 -23.16 -31.36
N LYS A 162 20.49 -22.65 -32.26
CA LYS A 162 20.33 -22.71 -33.70
C LYS A 162 21.63 -23.09 -34.38
N GLU A 163 21.59 -24.15 -35.18
CA GLU A 163 22.70 -24.56 -36.05
C GLU A 163 22.15 -24.79 -37.47
N GLY A 164 22.62 -24.00 -38.45
CA GLY A 164 22.02 -23.99 -39.78
C GLY A 164 20.53 -23.63 -39.73
N ASP A 165 19.68 -24.54 -40.19
CA ASP A 165 18.21 -24.42 -40.18
C ASP A 165 17.55 -25.11 -38.97
N GLU A 166 18.33 -25.86 -38.18
CA GLU A 166 17.81 -26.56 -37.00
C GLU A 166 17.72 -25.62 -35.80
N VAL A 167 16.62 -25.72 -35.06
CA VAL A 167 16.34 -24.88 -33.90
C VAL A 167 15.77 -25.72 -32.76
N ALA A 168 16.32 -25.54 -31.57
CA ALA A 168 15.76 -26.07 -30.33
C ALA A 168 15.43 -24.93 -29.36
N VAL A 169 14.17 -24.91 -28.88
CA VAL A 169 13.73 -24.02 -27.81
C VAL A 169 13.84 -24.73 -26.47
N ILE A 170 14.48 -24.09 -25.49
CA ILE A 170 14.79 -24.67 -24.19
C ILE A 170 14.03 -23.93 -23.09
N THR A 171 13.28 -24.67 -22.28
CA THR A 171 12.58 -24.20 -21.09
C THR A 171 13.49 -24.16 -19.87
N ASP A 172 13.36 -23.13 -19.05
CA ASP A 172 14.04 -23.00 -17.77
C ASP A 172 15.55 -23.17 -17.88
N ILE A 173 16.17 -22.28 -18.65
CA ILE A 173 17.60 -22.36 -18.97
C ILE A 173 18.51 -22.24 -17.73
N LEU A 174 19.62 -22.97 -17.80
CA LEU A 174 20.76 -22.86 -16.91
C LEU A 174 21.62 -21.63 -17.27
N GLY A 175 22.49 -21.18 -16.36
CA GLY A 175 23.47 -20.14 -16.68
C GLY A 175 24.42 -20.53 -17.83
N LEU A 176 24.77 -21.82 -17.92
CA LEU A 176 25.56 -22.36 -19.04
C LEU A 176 24.82 -22.25 -20.38
N GLU A 177 23.53 -22.56 -20.41
CA GLU A 177 22.69 -22.54 -21.61
C GLU A 177 22.41 -21.10 -22.06
N ASP A 178 22.30 -20.16 -21.13
CA ASP A 178 22.27 -18.72 -21.42
C ASP A 178 23.57 -18.25 -22.09
N ALA A 179 24.73 -18.66 -21.55
CA ALA A 179 26.02 -18.27 -22.09
C ALA A 179 26.26 -18.80 -23.51
N LEU A 180 25.90 -20.06 -23.76
CA LEU A 180 26.14 -20.76 -25.02
C LEU A 180 25.01 -20.64 -26.04
N GLY A 181 23.80 -20.27 -25.61
CA GLY A 181 22.63 -20.15 -26.47
C GLY A 181 22.68 -18.91 -27.38
N ASP A 182 21.96 -19.01 -28.49
CA ASP A 182 21.89 -17.99 -29.55
C ASP A 182 20.87 -16.89 -29.26
N MET A 183 19.95 -17.16 -28.33
CA MET A 183 18.98 -16.19 -27.84
C MET A 183 18.51 -16.62 -26.45
N ASP A 184 18.37 -15.64 -25.55
CA ASP A 184 17.70 -15.80 -24.27
C ASP A 184 16.52 -14.84 -24.18
N PHE A 185 15.40 -15.33 -23.66
CA PHE A 185 14.26 -14.47 -23.42
C PHE A 185 13.51 -14.87 -22.15
N LYS A 186 12.92 -13.87 -21.53
CA LYS A 186 12.28 -13.96 -20.22
C LYS A 186 10.83 -13.53 -20.40
N VAL A 187 9.92 -14.42 -20.03
CA VAL A 187 8.48 -14.21 -20.14
C VAL A 187 7.88 -14.24 -18.75
N ALA A 188 7.23 -13.15 -18.36
CA ALA A 188 6.46 -13.07 -17.13
C ALA A 188 5.01 -12.72 -17.42
N GLY A 189 4.10 -13.21 -16.60
CA GLY A 189 2.68 -13.02 -16.82
C GLY A 189 1.79 -13.81 -15.88
N THR A 190 0.49 -13.58 -16.04
CA THR A 190 -0.57 -14.32 -15.38
C THR A 190 -1.02 -15.49 -16.27
N ALA A 191 -2.05 -16.21 -15.82
CA ALA A 191 -2.74 -17.18 -16.67
C ALA A 191 -3.46 -16.52 -17.85
N ALA A 192 -3.92 -15.27 -17.69
CA ALA A 192 -4.67 -14.54 -18.71
C ALA A 192 -3.78 -13.91 -19.80
N GLY A 193 -2.50 -13.65 -19.51
CA GLY A 193 -1.62 -13.00 -20.48
C GLY A 193 -0.24 -12.65 -19.95
N ILE A 194 0.60 -12.14 -20.85
CA ILE A 194 1.96 -11.69 -20.57
C ILE A 194 1.91 -10.29 -19.94
N THR A 195 2.67 -10.09 -18.87
CA THR A 195 2.85 -8.77 -18.22
C THR A 195 4.18 -8.14 -18.59
N ALA A 196 5.21 -8.94 -18.85
CA ALA A 196 6.50 -8.48 -19.37
C ALA A 196 7.17 -9.53 -20.25
N LEU A 197 7.87 -9.04 -21.27
CA LEU A 197 8.70 -9.82 -22.18
C LEU A 197 10.03 -9.09 -22.33
N GLN A 198 11.14 -9.77 -22.09
CA GLN A 198 12.48 -9.30 -22.40
C GLN A 198 13.15 -10.33 -23.30
N MET A 199 13.75 -9.89 -24.40
CA MET A 199 14.44 -10.75 -25.35
C MET A 199 15.83 -10.16 -25.62
N ASP A 200 16.85 -11.02 -25.62
CA ASP A 200 18.19 -10.72 -26.08
C ASP A 200 18.57 -11.72 -27.17
N MET A 201 18.82 -11.22 -28.38
CA MET A 201 19.09 -12.03 -29.56
C MET A 201 20.57 -11.85 -29.93
N LYS A 202 21.30 -12.96 -30.01
CA LYS A 202 22.72 -12.95 -30.41
C LYS A 202 22.93 -13.30 -31.88
N VAL A 203 21.90 -13.86 -32.53
CA VAL A 203 21.93 -14.26 -33.95
C VAL A 203 20.78 -13.64 -34.74
N ALA A 204 21.00 -13.48 -36.05
CA ALA A 204 19.95 -13.14 -37.00
C ALA A 204 19.20 -14.40 -37.47
N GLY A 205 17.97 -14.21 -37.96
CA GLY A 205 17.21 -15.29 -38.62
C GLY A 205 16.34 -16.14 -37.69
N VAL A 206 15.90 -15.61 -36.55
CA VAL A 206 14.81 -16.22 -35.77
C VAL A 206 13.48 -15.82 -36.41
N GLY A 207 12.84 -16.77 -37.11
CA GLY A 207 11.55 -16.55 -37.78
C GLY A 207 10.39 -16.38 -36.79
N GLY A 208 9.29 -15.75 -37.25
CA GLY A 208 8.10 -15.54 -36.42
C GLY A 208 7.44 -16.83 -35.94
N GLU A 209 7.50 -17.91 -36.72
CA GLU A 209 6.99 -19.23 -36.34
C GLU A 209 7.74 -19.82 -35.15
N VAL A 210 9.07 -19.71 -35.16
CA VAL A 210 9.93 -20.16 -34.06
C VAL A 210 9.60 -19.38 -32.78
N LEU A 211 9.41 -18.07 -32.90
CA LEU A 211 9.03 -17.24 -31.76
C LEU A 211 7.65 -17.62 -31.20
N ALA A 212 6.68 -17.94 -32.06
CA ALA A 212 5.36 -18.39 -31.63
C ALA A 212 5.43 -19.72 -30.85
N ILE A 213 6.21 -20.69 -31.34
CA ILE A 213 6.48 -21.95 -30.63
C ILE A 213 7.12 -21.67 -29.28
N ALA A 214 8.13 -20.78 -29.26
CA ALA A 214 8.87 -20.47 -28.05
C ALA A 214 8.00 -19.77 -26.98
N LEU A 215 7.10 -18.88 -27.40
CA LEU A 215 6.15 -18.22 -26.52
C LEU A 215 5.06 -19.17 -26.01
N GLU A 216 4.60 -20.12 -26.81
CA GLU A 216 3.65 -21.15 -26.35
C GLU A 216 4.31 -22.08 -25.33
N GLN A 217 5.53 -22.55 -25.59
CA GLN A 217 6.30 -23.33 -24.63
C GLN A 217 6.54 -22.55 -23.32
N ALA A 218 6.86 -21.25 -23.42
CA ALA A 218 6.98 -20.38 -22.25
C ALA A 218 5.66 -20.21 -21.49
N ARG A 219 4.53 -20.15 -22.20
CA ARG A 219 3.19 -20.07 -21.60
C ARG A 219 2.90 -21.31 -20.77
N GLN A 220 3.13 -22.51 -21.31
CA GLN A 220 2.94 -23.77 -20.59
C GLN A 220 3.79 -23.82 -19.32
N ALA A 221 5.08 -23.46 -19.44
CA ALA A 221 5.97 -23.46 -18.30
C ALA A 221 5.58 -22.42 -17.22
N ARG A 222 5.12 -21.24 -17.66
CA ARG A 222 4.62 -20.22 -16.75
C ARG A 222 3.38 -20.68 -15.99
N LEU A 223 2.42 -21.31 -16.67
CA LEU A 223 1.21 -21.85 -16.04
C LEU A 223 1.55 -22.92 -15.02
N TYR A 224 2.44 -23.85 -15.36
CA TYR A 224 2.93 -24.87 -14.42
C TYR A 224 3.50 -24.24 -13.13
N ILE A 225 4.27 -23.15 -13.25
CA ILE A 225 4.83 -22.46 -12.07
C ILE A 225 3.72 -21.77 -11.26
N ILE A 226 2.73 -21.16 -11.92
CA ILE A 226 1.57 -20.56 -11.24
C ILE A 226 0.82 -21.62 -10.44
N ASP A 227 0.58 -22.80 -11.02
CA ASP A 227 -0.10 -23.90 -10.34
C ASP A 227 0.67 -24.35 -9.09
N ARG A 228 2.00 -24.48 -9.18
CA ARG A 228 2.85 -24.78 -8.01
C ARG A 228 2.79 -23.70 -6.93
N ILE A 229 2.69 -22.43 -7.30
CA ILE A 229 2.50 -21.32 -6.33
C ILE A 229 1.14 -21.45 -5.64
N LEU A 230 0.08 -21.70 -6.42
CA LEU A 230 -1.29 -21.81 -5.92
C LEU A 230 -1.52 -23.04 -5.04
N GLU A 231 -0.75 -24.12 -5.22
CA GLU A 231 -0.77 -25.26 -4.31
C GLU A 231 -0.29 -24.91 -2.88
N VAL A 232 0.69 -24.02 -2.77
CA VAL A 232 1.22 -23.59 -1.47
C VAL A 232 0.40 -22.44 -0.89
N LEU A 233 -0.03 -21.51 -1.74
CA LEU A 233 -0.80 -20.34 -1.34
C LEU A 233 -1.93 -20.07 -2.36
N PRO A 234 -3.12 -20.68 -2.15
CA PRO A 234 -4.22 -20.64 -3.14
C PRO A 234 -4.78 -19.25 -3.43
N ALA A 235 -4.63 -18.31 -2.49
CA ALA A 235 -5.09 -16.93 -2.61
C ALA A 235 -4.25 -16.02 -1.71
N PRO A 236 -4.21 -14.69 -1.97
CA PRO A 236 -3.67 -13.74 -1.00
C PRO A 236 -4.29 -13.93 0.38
N ARG A 237 -3.51 -13.78 1.45
CA ARG A 237 -4.02 -13.87 2.82
C ARG A 237 -5.20 -12.93 3.03
N ALA A 238 -6.18 -13.36 3.82
CA ALA A 238 -7.41 -12.62 4.04
C ALA A 238 -7.13 -11.24 4.65
N GLU A 239 -6.29 -11.22 5.68
CA GLU A 239 -5.88 -10.03 6.42
C GLU A 239 -4.43 -9.65 6.09
N LEU A 240 -4.12 -8.36 6.24
CA LEU A 240 -2.74 -7.87 6.20
C LEU A 240 -1.96 -8.36 7.42
N SER A 241 -0.62 -8.38 7.31
CA SER A 241 0.24 -8.68 8.45
C SER A 241 -0.05 -7.76 9.63
N LYS A 242 -0.05 -8.34 10.84
CA LYS A 242 -0.22 -7.59 12.09
C LYS A 242 0.85 -6.54 12.34
N TYR A 243 1.99 -6.62 11.64
CA TYR A 243 3.07 -5.65 11.74
C TYR A 243 2.97 -4.55 10.69
N ALA A 244 2.11 -4.73 9.67
CA ALA A 244 1.85 -3.70 8.68
C ALA A 244 1.02 -2.57 9.30
N PRO A 245 1.26 -1.31 8.91
CA PRO A 245 0.37 -0.23 9.27
C PRO A 245 -1.04 -0.52 8.75
N ARG A 246 -2.06 -0.11 9.48
CA ARG A 246 -3.46 -0.12 9.04
C ARG A 246 -3.81 1.27 8.56
N ILE A 247 -4.18 1.38 7.28
CA ILE A 247 -4.60 2.64 6.68
C ILE A 247 -6.12 2.67 6.64
N MET A 248 -6.68 3.67 7.31
CA MET A 248 -8.10 3.99 7.28
C MET A 248 -8.29 5.19 6.37
N THR A 249 -9.32 5.15 5.53
CA THR A 249 -9.63 6.24 4.60
C THR A 249 -10.92 6.92 5.03
N VAL A 250 -10.88 8.25 5.19
CA VAL A 250 -12.04 9.09 5.48
C VAL A 250 -12.17 10.12 4.37
N LYS A 251 -13.38 10.32 3.83
CA LYS A 251 -13.65 11.37 2.86
C LYS A 251 -14.30 12.55 3.57
N ILE A 252 -13.69 13.73 3.46
CA ILE A 252 -14.20 14.98 4.03
C ILE A 252 -14.57 15.98 2.93
N PRO A 253 -15.47 16.94 3.19
CA PRO A 253 -15.71 18.04 2.26
C PRO A 253 -14.45 18.89 2.03
N GLN A 254 -14.21 19.33 0.79
CA GLN A 254 -12.99 20.06 0.41
C GLN A 254 -12.83 21.39 1.17
N ASP A 255 -13.94 22.06 1.48
CA ASP A 255 -13.95 23.30 2.26
C ASP A 255 -13.48 23.10 3.71
N LYS A 256 -13.49 21.86 4.23
CA LYS A 256 -13.06 21.51 5.60
C LYS A 256 -11.61 21.09 5.72
N ILE A 257 -10.88 20.97 4.60
CA ILE A 257 -9.44 20.65 4.61
C ILE A 257 -8.68 21.68 5.46
N GLY A 258 -9.01 22.97 5.30
CA GLY A 258 -8.39 24.06 6.06
C GLY A 258 -8.65 23.95 7.58
N ASP A 259 -9.86 23.56 7.98
CA ASP A 259 -10.24 23.39 9.38
C ASP A 259 -9.48 22.21 10.03
N LEU A 260 -9.35 21.11 9.29
CA LEU A 260 -8.63 19.92 9.74
C LEU A 260 -7.12 20.17 9.91
N ILE A 261 -6.50 20.85 8.96
CA ILE A 261 -5.07 21.21 9.04
C ILE A 261 -4.86 22.27 10.14
N GLY A 262 -5.72 23.28 10.18
CA GLY A 262 -5.61 24.43 11.07
C GLY A 262 -4.44 25.36 10.71
N PRO A 263 -4.34 26.53 11.36
CA PRO A 263 -3.29 27.50 11.07
C PRO A 263 -1.89 26.89 11.30
N LYS A 264 -1.05 26.90 10.25
CA LYS A 264 0.30 26.28 10.22
C LYS A 264 0.32 24.79 10.58
N GLY A 265 -0.77 24.05 10.34
CA GLY A 265 -0.85 22.63 10.67
C GLY A 265 -1.03 22.34 12.16
N LYS A 266 -1.51 23.31 12.96
CA LYS A 266 -1.65 23.15 14.41
C LYS A 266 -2.64 22.04 14.78
N ASN A 267 -3.78 21.96 14.10
CA ASN A 267 -4.85 21.02 14.47
C ASN A 267 -4.44 19.59 14.17
N ILE A 268 -3.91 19.33 12.97
CA ILE A 268 -3.42 17.99 12.61
C ILE A 268 -2.27 17.52 13.51
N ARG A 269 -1.35 18.42 13.92
CA ARG A 269 -0.29 18.10 14.88
C ARG A 269 -0.85 17.75 16.25
N ALA A 270 -1.87 18.48 16.72
CA ALA A 270 -2.52 18.18 18.00
C ALA A 270 -3.18 16.79 18.00
N ILE A 271 -3.84 16.39 16.89
CA ILE A 271 -4.39 15.03 16.74
C ILE A 271 -3.27 13.98 16.82
N ILE A 272 -2.19 14.19 16.07
CA ILE A 272 -1.05 13.27 16.03
C ILE A 272 -0.36 13.18 17.41
N GLU A 273 -0.25 14.28 18.14
CA GLU A 273 0.30 14.32 19.51
C GLU A 273 -0.62 13.64 20.54
N GLU A 274 -1.94 13.87 20.46
CA GLU A 274 -2.93 13.23 21.35
C GLU A 274 -2.91 11.70 21.22
N VAL A 275 -2.83 11.21 19.97
CA VAL A 275 -2.84 9.78 19.68
C VAL A 275 -1.45 9.15 19.85
N GLY A 276 -0.40 9.94 19.66
CA GLY A 276 1.00 9.52 19.75
C GLY A 276 1.68 9.55 18.38
N SER A 277 2.70 10.40 18.27
CA SER A 277 3.34 10.72 16.98
C SER A 277 4.04 9.56 16.28
N ASN A 278 4.37 8.50 17.02
CA ASN A 278 4.97 7.27 16.48
C ASN A 278 3.92 6.23 16.07
N LEU A 279 2.65 6.46 16.40
CA LEU A 279 1.56 5.49 16.22
C LEU A 279 0.69 5.83 15.01
N VAL A 280 0.58 7.10 14.63
CA VAL A 280 -0.30 7.56 13.56
C VAL A 280 0.37 8.56 12.62
N THR A 281 0.13 8.39 11.32
CA THR A 281 0.41 9.38 10.28
C THR A 281 -0.91 9.75 9.59
N ILE A 282 -1.13 11.05 9.36
CA ILE A 282 -2.31 11.56 8.68
C ILE A 282 -1.86 12.30 7.42
N ASP A 283 -2.39 11.86 6.28
CA ASP A 283 -2.21 12.43 4.96
C ASP A 283 -3.54 12.92 4.41
N ILE A 284 -3.54 14.10 3.80
CA ILE A 284 -4.74 14.76 3.29
C ILE A 284 -4.49 15.12 1.82
N GLU A 285 -5.32 14.58 0.95
CA GLU A 285 -5.34 14.89 -0.47
C GLU A 285 -6.16 16.15 -0.76
N GLU A 286 -5.84 16.82 -1.87
CA GLU A 286 -6.54 18.03 -2.32
C GLU A 286 -8.04 17.77 -2.60
N ASP A 287 -8.38 16.52 -2.91
CA ASP A 287 -9.75 16.11 -3.18
C ASP A 287 -10.58 15.86 -1.91
N GLY A 288 -10.00 16.04 -0.71
CA GLY A 288 -10.62 15.79 0.59
C GLY A 288 -10.52 14.35 1.08
N THR A 289 -9.71 13.50 0.45
CA THR A 289 -9.41 12.16 0.98
C THR A 289 -8.38 12.27 2.10
N VAL A 290 -8.68 11.68 3.27
CA VAL A 290 -7.78 11.63 4.41
C VAL A 290 -7.35 10.19 4.65
N PHE A 291 -6.06 9.91 4.53
CA PHE A 291 -5.46 8.62 4.88
C PHE A 291 -4.88 8.68 6.29
N ILE A 292 -5.38 7.81 7.16
CA ILE A 292 -4.95 7.68 8.55
C ILE A 292 -4.23 6.35 8.68
N ALA A 293 -2.91 6.38 8.67
CA ALA A 293 -2.07 5.20 8.82
C ALA A 293 -1.71 5.01 10.29
N ALA A 294 -2.06 3.86 10.87
CA ALA A 294 -1.78 3.55 12.27
C ALA A 294 -1.06 2.22 12.44
N THR A 295 -0.05 2.17 13.31
CA THR A 295 0.61 0.90 13.68
C THR A 295 -0.14 0.14 14.77
N ASP A 296 -1.07 0.82 15.45
CA ASP A 296 -2.00 0.26 16.42
C ASP A 296 -3.46 0.55 16.01
N GLY A 297 -4.34 -0.44 16.20
CA GLY A 297 -5.74 -0.33 15.80
C GLY A 297 -6.50 0.73 16.60
N ALA A 298 -6.31 0.78 17.92
CA ALA A 298 -7.01 1.73 18.78
C ALA A 298 -6.55 3.16 18.54
N ALA A 299 -5.25 3.35 18.28
CA ALA A 299 -4.70 4.64 17.86
C ALA A 299 -5.33 5.12 16.54
N GLY A 300 -5.44 4.24 15.54
CA GLY A 300 -6.08 4.55 14.26
C GLY A 300 -7.56 4.93 14.41
N ASP A 301 -8.32 4.16 15.19
CA ASP A 301 -9.74 4.42 15.42
C ASP A 301 -9.96 5.77 16.13
N ARG A 302 -9.10 6.10 17.10
CA ARG A 302 -9.14 7.38 17.80
C ARG A 302 -8.80 8.55 16.87
N ALA A 303 -7.78 8.41 16.04
CA ALA A 303 -7.43 9.43 15.05
C ALA A 303 -8.57 9.65 14.05
N ARG A 304 -9.21 8.57 13.58
CA ARG A 304 -10.39 8.63 12.71
C ARG A 304 -11.53 9.40 13.35
N GLU A 305 -11.85 9.10 14.61
CA GLU A 305 -12.89 9.79 15.37
C GLU A 305 -12.60 11.29 15.50
N LEU A 306 -11.35 11.67 15.79
CA LEU A 306 -10.95 13.08 15.90
C LEU A 306 -11.07 13.83 14.57
N VAL A 307 -10.63 13.21 13.46
CA VAL A 307 -10.79 13.77 12.11
C VAL A 307 -12.27 13.97 11.78
N GLU A 308 -13.10 12.97 12.06
CA GLU A 308 -14.55 13.06 11.84
C GLU A 308 -15.19 14.13 12.71
N LEU A 309 -14.80 14.27 13.98
CA LEU A 309 -15.34 15.28 14.90
C LEU A 309 -15.03 16.71 14.46
N ILE A 310 -13.80 16.97 13.99
CA ILE A 310 -13.38 18.31 13.53
C ILE A 310 -14.08 18.67 12.22
N THR A 311 -14.22 17.71 11.31
CA THR A 311 -14.81 17.92 9.99
C THR A 311 -16.33 17.78 9.98
N ARG A 312 -16.94 17.28 11.06
CA ARG A 312 -18.39 17.14 11.21
C ARG A 312 -19.07 18.50 11.15
N GLU A 313 -20.14 18.56 10.38
CA GLU A 313 -21.06 19.69 10.38
C GLU A 313 -22.21 19.43 11.32
N ALA A 314 -22.53 20.41 12.14
CA ALA A 314 -23.72 20.39 12.97
C ALA A 314 -24.93 20.62 12.07
N LYS A 315 -25.94 19.75 12.12
CA LYS A 315 -27.18 19.91 11.36
C LYS A 315 -28.27 20.51 12.25
N ILE A 316 -29.20 21.26 11.64
CA ILE A 316 -30.38 21.76 12.34
C ILE A 316 -31.16 20.57 12.94
N GLY A 317 -31.50 20.67 14.22
CA GLY A 317 -32.18 19.62 15.01
C GLY A 317 -31.25 18.61 15.68
N GLU A 318 -29.92 18.66 15.46
CA GLU A 318 -28.98 17.82 16.21
C GLU A 318 -28.75 18.36 17.63
N GLN A 319 -28.68 17.45 18.59
CA GLN A 319 -28.43 17.74 20.00
C GLN A 319 -26.98 17.40 20.37
N PHE A 320 -26.30 18.33 21.03
CA PHE A 320 -24.91 18.20 21.47
C PHE A 320 -24.80 18.46 22.97
N MET A 321 -23.91 17.74 23.63
CA MET A 321 -23.47 18.06 24.99
C MET A 321 -22.27 18.99 24.88
N GLY A 322 -22.51 20.30 24.91
CA GLY A 322 -21.48 21.31 24.73
C GLY A 322 -20.96 21.88 26.04
N THR A 323 -19.78 22.50 26.01
CA THR A 323 -19.18 23.17 27.17
C THR A 323 -19.24 24.68 26.99
N VAL A 324 -19.66 25.43 28.00
CA VAL A 324 -19.71 26.90 27.95
C VAL A 324 -18.28 27.45 27.94
N THR A 325 -17.87 28.07 26.83
CA THR A 325 -16.53 28.68 26.69
C THR A 325 -16.51 30.12 27.16
N LYS A 326 -17.61 30.86 26.94
CA LYS A 326 -17.72 32.28 27.29
C LYS A 326 -19.16 32.69 27.53
N THR A 327 -19.39 33.52 28.54
CA THR A 327 -20.68 34.20 28.75
C THR A 327 -20.59 35.66 28.33
N THR A 328 -21.68 36.21 27.80
CA THR A 328 -21.86 37.64 27.50
C THR A 328 -23.24 38.10 27.98
N GLY A 329 -23.47 39.40 28.07
CA GLY A 329 -24.76 39.93 28.55
C GLY A 329 -25.98 39.57 27.70
N PHE A 330 -25.80 39.03 26.49
CA PHE A 330 -26.89 38.64 25.59
C PHE A 330 -26.95 37.13 25.30
N GLY A 331 -26.02 36.32 25.80
CA GLY A 331 -26.02 34.88 25.59
C GLY A 331 -24.77 34.16 26.11
N ALA A 332 -24.72 32.86 25.90
CA ALA A 332 -23.58 32.02 26.21
C ALA A 332 -23.04 31.37 24.93
N PHE A 333 -21.73 31.40 24.74
CA PHE A 333 -21.04 30.63 23.71
C PHE A 333 -20.77 29.24 24.26
N VAL A 334 -21.25 28.24 23.52
CA VAL A 334 -21.14 26.82 23.86
C VAL A 334 -20.39 26.13 22.74
N GLU A 335 -19.26 25.51 23.07
CA GLU A 335 -18.51 24.67 22.15
C GLU A 335 -19.23 23.33 22.02
N ILE A 336 -19.70 23.03 20.81
CA ILE A 336 -20.47 21.81 20.49
C ILE A 336 -19.64 20.76 19.76
N LEU A 337 -18.63 21.20 19.02
CA LEU A 337 -17.63 20.39 18.32
C LEU A 337 -16.28 21.11 18.48
N PRO A 338 -15.13 20.40 18.42
CA PRO A 338 -13.82 21.02 18.61
C PRO A 338 -13.62 22.23 17.67
N GLY A 339 -13.45 23.42 18.26
CA GLY A 339 -13.27 24.67 17.51
C GLY A 339 -14.54 25.27 16.89
N LYS A 340 -15.73 24.70 17.12
CA LYS A 340 -17.03 25.25 16.69
C LYS A 340 -17.88 25.64 17.89
N GLU A 341 -18.06 26.95 18.03
CA GLU A 341 -18.93 27.54 19.04
C GLU A 341 -20.28 27.92 18.43
N GLY A 342 -21.35 27.62 19.16
CA GLY A 342 -22.67 28.17 18.89
C GLY A 342 -23.10 29.14 19.99
N LEU A 343 -23.96 30.10 19.63
CA LEU A 343 -24.51 31.07 20.57
C LEU A 343 -25.87 30.58 21.07
N VAL A 344 -26.00 30.41 22.38
CA VAL A 344 -27.30 30.30 23.04
C VAL A 344 -27.71 31.70 23.47
N HIS A 345 -28.69 32.29 22.79
CA HIS A 345 -29.22 33.60 23.18
C HIS A 345 -29.92 33.51 24.55
N ILE A 346 -29.90 34.59 25.34
CA ILE A 346 -30.49 34.62 26.70
C ILE A 346 -31.96 34.18 26.73
N SER A 347 -32.72 34.41 25.65
CA SER A 347 -34.11 33.98 25.52
C SER A 347 -34.30 32.49 25.23
N ARG A 348 -33.24 31.79 24.78
CA ARG A 348 -33.23 30.35 24.47
C ARG A 348 -32.43 29.53 25.49
N LEU A 349 -32.01 30.17 26.59
CA LEU A 349 -31.24 29.56 27.68
C LEU A 349 -32.13 28.82 28.68
N THR A 350 -33.32 29.32 28.97
CA THR A 350 -34.31 28.65 29.84
C THR A 350 -35.72 29.12 29.48
N LYS A 351 -36.75 28.41 29.93
CA LYS A 351 -38.17 28.77 29.71
C LYS A 351 -38.61 29.98 30.55
N GLN A 352 -37.83 30.36 31.57
CA GLN A 352 -38.11 31.48 32.47
C GLN A 352 -37.33 32.73 32.07
N ARG A 353 -37.86 33.93 32.38
CA ARG A 353 -37.13 35.17 32.11
C ARG A 353 -36.03 35.36 33.14
N VAL A 354 -34.79 35.27 32.71
CA VAL A 354 -33.61 35.43 33.57
C VAL A 354 -32.99 36.83 33.41
N PRO A 355 -32.51 37.46 34.50
CA PRO A 355 -31.94 38.79 34.45
C PRO A 355 -30.52 38.83 33.86
N THR A 356 -29.73 37.77 34.05
CA THR A 356 -28.35 37.65 33.54
C THR A 356 -28.03 36.21 33.15
N VAL A 357 -27.12 36.01 32.19
CA VAL A 357 -26.71 34.68 31.70
C VAL A 357 -25.98 33.89 32.79
N GLU A 358 -25.17 34.59 33.59
CA GLU A 358 -24.38 34.06 34.71
C GLU A 358 -25.24 33.47 35.83
N SER A 359 -26.54 33.79 35.86
CA SER A 359 -27.47 33.21 36.82
C SER A 359 -27.94 31.80 36.46
N VAL A 360 -27.65 31.33 35.23
CA VAL A 360 -28.08 30.03 34.71
C VAL A 360 -26.90 29.13 34.37
N VAL A 361 -25.83 29.69 33.79
CA VAL A 361 -24.66 28.93 33.34
C VAL A 361 -23.38 29.68 33.65
N ASN A 362 -22.36 28.95 34.06
CA ASN A 362 -21.00 29.45 34.24
C ASN A 362 -20.08 28.95 33.13
N VAL A 363 -18.97 29.65 32.93
CA VAL A 363 -17.89 29.19 32.04
C VAL A 363 -17.37 27.84 32.56
N GLY A 364 -17.34 26.83 31.69
CA GLY A 364 -16.96 25.46 32.00
C GLY A 364 -18.13 24.50 32.23
N ASP A 365 -19.37 24.98 32.31
CA ASP A 365 -20.54 24.11 32.50
C ASP A 365 -20.84 23.28 31.25
N LYS A 366 -21.23 22.01 31.45
CA LYS A 366 -21.70 21.12 30.38
C LYS A 366 -23.21 21.24 30.23
N VAL A 367 -23.66 21.61 29.04
CA VAL A 367 -25.07 21.90 28.74
C VAL A 367 -25.53 21.17 27.47
N LEU A 368 -26.72 20.57 27.55
CA LEU A 368 -27.36 19.94 26.41
C LEU A 368 -28.05 21.01 25.55
N VAL A 369 -27.57 21.15 24.32
CA VAL A 369 -28.01 22.19 23.38
C VAL A 369 -28.43 21.58 22.04
N GLU A 370 -29.46 22.14 21.41
CA GLU A 370 -29.95 21.78 20.08
C GLU A 370 -29.64 22.89 19.08
N VAL A 371 -29.26 22.51 17.86
CA VAL A 371 -29.04 23.45 16.76
C VAL A 371 -30.36 23.90 16.16
N VAL A 372 -30.70 25.18 16.31
CA VAL A 372 -31.98 25.73 15.83
C VAL A 372 -31.83 26.42 14.48
N GLU A 373 -30.72 27.11 14.27
CA GLU A 373 -30.47 27.89 13.05
C GLU A 373 -28.98 27.89 12.71
N ILE A 374 -28.67 27.89 11.42
CA ILE A 374 -27.32 28.07 10.91
C ILE A 374 -27.42 29.19 9.87
N ASN A 375 -26.81 30.34 10.17
CA ASN A 375 -26.84 31.49 9.27
C ASN A 375 -25.81 31.34 8.15
N ASP A 376 -25.98 32.07 7.04
CA ASP A 376 -25.10 32.04 5.86
C ASP A 376 -23.61 32.37 6.14
N GLN A 377 -23.32 32.95 7.31
CA GLN A 377 -21.96 33.23 7.80
C GLN A 377 -21.37 32.07 8.64
N GLY A 378 -22.02 30.91 8.71
CA GLY A 378 -21.60 29.76 9.52
C GLY A 378 -21.83 29.91 11.03
N LYS A 379 -22.58 30.94 11.46
CA LYS A 379 -22.93 31.14 12.88
C LYS A 379 -24.06 30.20 13.27
N ILE A 380 -23.83 29.44 14.34
CA ILE A 380 -24.76 28.42 14.83
C ILE A 380 -25.57 29.01 15.99
N GLY A 381 -26.88 29.09 15.82
CA GLY A 381 -27.82 29.44 16.89
C GLY A 381 -28.27 28.19 17.62
N LEU A 382 -28.08 28.20 18.94
CA LEU A 382 -28.35 27.06 19.81
C LEU A 382 -29.52 27.35 20.76
N GLN A 383 -30.19 26.28 21.20
CA GLN A 383 -31.20 26.32 22.25
C GLN A 383 -30.88 25.29 23.34
N ALA A 384 -30.93 25.70 24.60
CA ALA A 384 -30.73 24.78 25.70
C ALA A 384 -32.01 23.96 25.97
N LEU A 385 -31.87 22.65 26.12
CA LEU A 385 -33.02 21.76 26.28
C LEU A 385 -33.42 21.49 27.74
N ASN A 386 -32.50 21.65 28.70
CA ASN A 386 -32.70 21.22 30.08
C ASN A 386 -32.04 22.14 31.13
N LEU A 387 -32.21 23.46 31.00
CA LEU A 387 -31.71 24.41 32.00
C LEU A 387 -32.88 25.02 32.78
N GLU A 388 -32.93 24.69 34.08
CA GLU A 388 -33.83 25.31 35.05
C GLU A 388 -33.11 26.44 35.78
N TYR A 389 -33.75 27.60 35.85
CA TYR A 389 -33.29 28.69 36.69
C TYR A 389 -33.45 28.30 38.16
N LYS A 390 -32.34 28.27 38.90
CA LYS A 390 -32.37 28.14 40.36
C LYS A 390 -32.19 29.52 40.96
N GLU A 391 -33.26 30.04 41.59
CA GLU A 391 -33.17 31.27 42.36
C GLU A 391 -32.03 31.16 43.39
N PRO A 392 -31.18 32.19 43.52
CA PRO A 392 -30.17 32.20 44.56
C PRO A 392 -30.86 32.18 45.92
N LYS A 393 -30.63 31.13 46.72
CA LYS A 393 -31.03 31.12 48.13
C LYS A 393 -30.39 32.33 48.79
N ALA A 394 -31.22 33.27 49.25
CA ALA A 394 -30.78 34.38 50.07
C ALA A 394 -29.96 33.82 51.24
N SER A 395 -28.67 34.13 51.26
CA SER A 395 -27.80 33.93 52.41
C SER A 395 -28.34 34.77 53.57
N GLN A 396 -28.87 34.11 54.59
CA GLN A 396 -29.07 34.72 55.91
C GLN A 396 -27.75 34.83 56.64
#